data_AF-A0A7K3AE36-F1
#
_entry.id   AF-A0A7K3AE36-F1
#
_cell.length_a   1.000
_cell.length_b   1.000
_cell.length_c   1.000
_cell.angle_alpha   90.00
_cell.angle_beta   90.00
_cell.angle_gamma   90.00
#
_symmetry.space_group_name_H-M   'P 1'
#
loop_
_entity.id
_entity.type
_entity.pdbx_description
1 polymer ?
#
loop_
_entity_poly.entity_id
_entity_poly.type
_entity_poly.pdbx_seq_one_letter_code
_entity_poly.pdbx_strand_id
1 'polypeptide(L)'
;MSQPTVTHRVEFLRHPDLDRPHLPLWGVRIDGTDLRVLVAEATRALWDRELDEDDDTPQEREEFLLRQHAPLYLDDDAARARAHFLGDAAPQLRHRDSGAQVLLGCPCGIDACWPLLATIRASATEVVWSGFHQPHRPEWGELPLGPYVFPRPAYDETLAVPLALAEDPLAPMLGER
;
A
#
# COMPACT_ATOMS: atom_id res chain seq x y z
N MET A 1 18.50 27.05 -2.15
CA MET A 1 17.89 26.92 -0.82
C MET A 1 17.26 25.54 -0.77
N SER A 2 17.63 24.68 0.16
CA SER A 2 16.92 23.40 0.34
C SER A 2 15.54 23.70 0.91
N GLN A 3 14.49 23.10 0.33
CA GLN A 3 13.18 23.07 0.96
C GLN A 3 13.26 22.22 2.24
N PRO A 4 12.46 22.51 3.28
CA PRO A 4 12.36 21.62 4.44
C PRO A 4 11.75 20.29 3.98
N THR A 5 12.48 19.19 4.15
CA THR A 5 11.95 17.85 3.87
C THR A 5 10.79 17.56 4.81
N VAL A 6 9.59 17.34 4.25
CA VAL A 6 8.42 16.92 5.03
C VAL A 6 8.63 15.48 5.47
N THR A 7 8.82 15.27 6.77
CA THR A 7 8.91 13.95 7.37
C THR A 7 7.52 13.42 7.68
N HIS A 8 7.24 12.21 7.21
CA HIS A 8 5.97 11.52 7.36
C HIS A 8 6.10 10.42 8.43
N ARG A 9 4.99 10.00 9.04
CA ARG A 9 4.90 8.79 9.89
C ARG A 9 4.41 7.61 9.06
N VAL A 10 4.99 6.44 9.25
CA VAL A 10 4.42 5.16 8.79
C VAL A 10 3.89 4.39 10.00
N GLU A 11 2.84 3.61 9.80
CA GLU A 11 2.41 2.57 10.74
C GLU A 11 2.18 1.28 9.95
N PHE A 12 2.92 0.22 10.29
CA PHE A 12 2.66 -1.12 9.75
C PHE A 12 1.56 -1.79 10.58
N LEU A 13 0.56 -2.35 9.91
CA LEU A 13 -0.60 -2.97 10.52
C LEU A 13 -0.57 -4.48 10.29
N ARG A 14 -1.10 -5.24 11.25
CA ARG A 14 -1.40 -6.67 11.10
C ARG A 14 -2.84 -6.95 11.51
N HIS A 15 -3.61 -7.59 10.65
CA HIS A 15 -4.94 -8.11 10.99
C HIS A 15 -5.12 -9.53 10.43
N PRO A 16 -6.10 -10.32 10.93
CA PRO A 16 -6.46 -11.56 10.27
C PRO A 16 -7.04 -11.30 8.87
N ASP A 17 -6.81 -12.25 7.96
CA ASP A 17 -7.77 -12.57 6.92
C ASP A 17 -8.79 -13.55 7.51
N LEU A 18 -10.09 -13.32 7.28
CA LEU A 18 -11.16 -14.21 7.73
C LEU A 18 -11.25 -15.48 6.88
N ASP A 19 -10.89 -15.41 5.59
CA ASP A 19 -10.83 -16.57 4.69
C ASP A 19 -9.54 -17.40 4.89
N ARG A 20 -8.45 -16.76 5.31
CA ARG A 20 -7.13 -17.38 5.51
C ARG A 20 -6.52 -17.02 6.88
N PRO A 21 -7.15 -17.38 8.01
CA PRO A 21 -6.75 -16.96 9.37
C PRO A 21 -5.38 -17.50 9.87
N HIS A 22 -4.61 -18.14 8.99
CA HIS A 22 -3.25 -18.63 9.22
C HIS A 22 -2.19 -17.80 8.46
N LEU A 23 -2.59 -16.76 7.73
CA LEU A 23 -1.71 -15.80 7.05
C LEU A 23 -2.12 -14.38 7.50
N PRO A 24 -1.26 -13.62 8.21
CA PRO A 24 -1.57 -12.26 8.61
C PRO A 24 -1.54 -11.32 7.40
N LEU A 25 -2.55 -10.45 7.29
CA LEU A 25 -2.57 -9.37 6.32
C LEU A 25 -1.73 -8.20 6.84
N TRP A 26 -0.78 -7.75 6.03
CA TRP A 26 0.09 -6.60 6.33
C TRP A 26 -0.45 -5.34 5.64
N GLY A 27 -1.07 -4.48 6.43
CA GLY A 27 -1.55 -3.16 6.01
C GLY A 27 -0.53 -2.05 6.31
N VAL A 28 -0.75 -0.87 5.74
CA VAL A 28 0.09 0.31 5.96
C VAL A 28 -0.78 1.55 6.13
N ARG A 29 -0.46 2.40 7.11
CA ARG A 29 -0.91 3.80 7.15
C ARG A 29 0.26 4.75 6.95
N ILE A 30 -0.02 5.88 6.32
CA ILE A 30 0.87 7.03 6.21
C ILE A 30 0.19 8.22 6.88
N ASP A 31 0.86 8.82 7.87
CA ASP A 31 0.38 9.87 8.79
C ASP A 31 -0.93 9.60 9.56
N GLY A 32 -1.52 8.43 9.36
CA GLY A 32 -2.75 7.93 10.00
C GLY A 32 -3.78 7.40 8.99
N THR A 33 -3.63 7.74 7.71
CA THR A 33 -4.52 7.32 6.62
C THR A 33 -4.06 5.99 6.03
N ASP A 34 -4.98 5.04 5.81
CA ASP A 34 -4.67 3.75 5.16
C ASP A 34 -4.21 3.97 3.71
N LEU A 35 -3.17 3.25 3.28
CA LEU A 35 -2.58 3.41 1.95
C LEU A 35 -3.61 3.16 0.84
N ARG A 36 -4.62 2.30 1.04
CA ARG A 36 -5.71 2.09 0.09
C ARG A 36 -6.57 3.33 -0.10
N VAL A 37 -6.82 4.12 0.94
CA VAL A 37 -7.55 5.40 0.85
C VAL A 37 -6.75 6.43 0.07
N LEU A 38 -5.45 6.55 0.34
CA LEU A 38 -4.55 7.44 -0.42
C LEU A 38 -4.53 7.06 -1.91
N VAL A 39 -4.51 5.76 -2.22
CA VAL A 39 -4.55 5.26 -3.60
C VAL A 39 -5.91 5.49 -4.25
N ALA A 40 -7.02 5.30 -3.52
CA ALA A 40 -8.37 5.64 -3.97
C ALA A 40 -8.48 7.12 -4.38
N GLU A 41 -7.99 8.03 -3.53
CA GLU A 41 -7.93 9.46 -3.85
C GLU A 41 -7.04 9.76 -5.06
N ALA A 42 -5.86 9.12 -5.14
CA ALA A 42 -4.91 9.31 -6.22
C ALA A 42 -5.35 8.73 -7.57
N THR A 43 -6.23 7.71 -7.60
CA THR A 43 -6.74 7.09 -8.83
C THR A 43 -8.16 7.50 -9.20
N ARG A 44 -8.94 8.15 -8.33
CA ARG A 44 -10.30 8.66 -8.63
C ARG A 44 -10.37 9.37 -9.97
N ALA A 45 -9.59 10.46 -10.13
CA ALA A 45 -9.54 11.27 -11.35
C ALA A 45 -8.94 10.58 -12.61
N LEU A 46 -8.50 9.32 -12.50
CA LEU A 46 -8.08 8.46 -13.62
C LEU A 46 -9.21 7.50 -14.01
N TRP A 47 -9.86 6.88 -13.01
CA TRP A 47 -11.12 6.12 -13.20
C TRP A 47 -12.27 7.02 -13.69
N ASP A 48 -12.27 8.31 -13.34
CA ASP A 48 -13.11 9.40 -13.87
C ASP A 48 -12.75 9.81 -15.32
N ARG A 49 -12.22 8.85 -16.09
CA ARG A 49 -11.98 8.86 -17.55
C ARG A 49 -12.18 7.49 -18.19
N GLU A 50 -12.44 6.44 -17.39
CA GLU A 50 -12.48 5.03 -17.83
C GLU A 50 -13.77 4.31 -17.43
N LEU A 51 -14.44 4.73 -16.36
CA LEU A 51 -15.74 4.23 -15.94
C LEU A 51 -16.84 5.11 -16.53
N ASP A 52 -17.82 4.51 -17.20
CA ASP A 52 -19.03 5.21 -17.64
C ASP A 52 -19.84 5.68 -16.42
N GLU A 53 -20.29 6.94 -16.41
CA GLU A 53 -20.91 7.58 -15.24
C GLU A 53 -22.38 7.14 -14.98
N ASP A 54 -23.00 6.42 -15.92
CA ASP A 54 -24.44 6.12 -15.91
C ASP A 54 -24.83 4.86 -15.09
N ASP A 55 -23.88 3.95 -14.78
CA ASP A 55 -24.17 2.64 -14.17
C ASP A 55 -23.93 2.57 -12.63
N ASP A 56 -22.99 3.35 -12.07
CA ASP A 56 -22.59 3.30 -10.65
C ASP A 56 -23.11 4.51 -9.83
N THR A 57 -23.61 4.30 -8.60
CA THR A 57 -23.82 5.42 -7.67
C THR A 57 -22.50 5.94 -7.09
N PRO A 58 -22.45 7.18 -6.56
CA PRO A 58 -21.27 7.71 -5.88
C PRO A 58 -20.78 6.87 -4.68
N GLN A 59 -21.65 6.03 -4.08
CA GLN A 59 -21.26 5.10 -3.04
C GLN A 59 -20.55 3.87 -3.63
N GLU A 60 -21.14 3.23 -4.65
CA GLU A 60 -20.54 2.08 -5.33
C GLU A 60 -19.20 2.44 -5.98
N ARG A 61 -19.08 3.65 -6.53
CA ARG A 61 -17.82 4.22 -7.05
C ARG A 61 -16.74 4.35 -5.97
N GLU A 62 -17.08 4.84 -4.78
CA GLU A 62 -16.13 4.97 -3.67
C GLU A 62 -15.75 3.59 -3.08
N GLU A 63 -16.72 2.69 -2.98
CA GLU A 63 -16.55 1.31 -2.52
C GLU A 63 -15.63 0.52 -3.48
N PHE A 64 -15.78 0.71 -4.80
CA PHE A 64 -14.84 0.24 -5.83
C PHE A 64 -13.44 0.83 -5.67
N LEU A 65 -13.32 2.15 -5.53
CA LEU A 65 -12.03 2.83 -5.38
C LEU A 65 -11.28 2.37 -4.11
N LEU A 66 -11.98 2.13 -3.01
CA LEU A 66 -11.38 1.61 -1.77
C LEU A 66 -11.03 0.12 -1.87
N ARG A 67 -11.86 -0.70 -2.53
CA ARG A 67 -11.60 -2.14 -2.70
C ARG A 67 -10.67 -2.49 -3.87
N GLN A 68 -10.20 -1.55 -4.70
CA GLN A 68 -9.32 -1.88 -5.84
C GLN A 68 -7.99 -2.57 -5.44
N HIS A 69 -7.55 -2.42 -4.20
CA HIS A 69 -6.32 -3.00 -3.64
C HIS A 69 -6.57 -3.64 -2.26
N ALA A 70 -5.76 -4.65 -1.92
CA ALA A 70 -5.76 -5.33 -0.63
C ALA A 70 -4.41 -5.21 0.10
N PRO A 71 -4.36 -5.42 1.43
CA PRO A 71 -3.11 -5.57 2.17
C PRO A 71 -2.31 -6.79 1.71
N LEU A 72 -1.03 -6.89 2.07
CA LEU A 72 -0.14 -7.95 1.57
C LEU A 72 -0.13 -9.20 2.43
N TYR A 73 -0.10 -10.36 1.79
CA TYR A 73 0.20 -11.65 2.42
C TYR A 73 1.72 -11.82 2.56
N LEU A 74 2.30 -11.20 3.59
CA LEU A 74 3.66 -11.50 4.02
C LEU A 74 3.64 -12.60 5.07
N ASP A 75 4.58 -13.53 5.01
CA ASP A 75 4.70 -14.57 6.03
C ASP A 75 5.17 -14.00 7.38
N ASP A 76 4.88 -14.75 8.46
CA ASP A 76 5.19 -14.38 9.86
C ASP A 76 6.70 -14.21 10.17
N ASP A 77 7.57 -14.40 9.18
CA ASP A 77 8.99 -14.07 9.25
C ASP A 77 9.18 -12.54 9.21
N ALA A 78 9.28 -11.95 10.41
CA ALA A 78 9.54 -10.53 10.59
C ALA A 78 10.83 -10.02 9.92
N ALA A 79 11.83 -10.89 9.68
CA ALA A 79 13.04 -10.50 8.96
C ALA A 79 12.77 -10.37 7.45
N ARG A 80 11.92 -11.24 6.88
CA ARG A 80 11.46 -11.14 5.48
C ARG A 80 10.52 -9.95 5.26
N ALA A 81 9.56 -9.73 6.15
CA ALA A 81 8.70 -8.54 6.09
C ALA A 81 9.54 -7.25 6.19
N ARG A 82 10.53 -7.23 7.09
CA ARG A 82 11.48 -6.10 7.19
C ARG A 82 12.36 -5.92 5.96
N ALA A 83 12.85 -6.99 5.34
CA ALA A 83 13.64 -6.90 4.11
C ALA A 83 12.80 -6.30 2.96
N HIS A 84 11.58 -6.79 2.77
CA HIS A 84 10.61 -6.29 1.80
C HIS A 84 10.37 -4.77 1.95
N PHE A 85 9.95 -4.32 3.13
CA PHE A 85 9.71 -2.90 3.39
C PHE A 85 11.00 -2.04 3.48
N LEU A 86 12.19 -2.60 3.31
CA LEU A 86 13.45 -1.84 3.15
C LEU A 86 13.97 -1.84 1.71
N GLY A 87 13.23 -2.42 0.76
CA GLY A 87 13.58 -2.46 -0.67
C GLY A 87 14.35 -3.70 -1.10
N ASP A 88 14.53 -4.69 -0.22
CA ASP A 88 15.17 -5.98 -0.51
C ASP A 88 14.12 -7.13 -0.46
N ALA A 89 13.06 -6.97 -1.24
CA ALA A 89 11.98 -7.95 -1.27
C ALA A 89 12.39 -9.28 -1.93
N ALA A 90 11.74 -10.36 -1.50
CA ALA A 90 11.80 -11.64 -2.20
C ALA A 90 11.29 -11.48 -3.65
N PRO A 91 11.84 -12.22 -4.65
CA PRO A 91 11.63 -11.91 -6.07
C PRO A 91 10.17 -11.90 -6.56
N GLN A 92 9.25 -12.57 -5.86
CA GLN A 92 7.82 -12.59 -6.18
C GLN A 92 7.06 -11.31 -5.76
N LEU A 93 7.62 -10.52 -4.83
CA LEU A 93 7.06 -9.23 -4.39
C LEU A 93 7.81 -8.02 -4.98
N ARG A 94 8.65 -8.27 -6.00
CA ARG A 94 9.42 -7.25 -6.72
C ARG A 94 9.10 -7.31 -8.20
N HIS A 95 8.68 -6.19 -8.76
CA HIS A 95 8.42 -6.09 -10.19
C HIS A 95 9.70 -6.32 -11.00
N ARG A 96 9.64 -7.23 -11.98
CA ARG A 96 10.82 -7.76 -12.69
C ARG A 96 11.66 -6.67 -13.34
N ASP A 97 11.00 -5.74 -14.02
CA ASP A 97 11.66 -4.87 -15.00
C ASP A 97 12.01 -3.49 -14.42
N SER A 98 11.24 -3.02 -13.43
CA SER A 98 11.51 -1.74 -12.73
C SER A 98 12.23 -1.92 -11.39
N GLY A 99 12.24 -3.13 -10.82
CA GLY A 99 12.80 -3.40 -9.49
C GLY A 99 11.98 -2.81 -8.33
N ALA A 100 10.83 -2.17 -8.61
CA ALA A 100 9.91 -1.63 -7.62
C ALA A 100 9.29 -2.75 -6.77
N GLN A 101 9.00 -2.46 -5.50
CA GLN A 101 8.34 -3.42 -4.61
C GLN A 101 6.82 -3.27 -4.73
N VAL A 102 6.10 -4.38 -4.57
CA VAL A 102 4.66 -4.34 -4.31
C VAL A 102 4.43 -3.72 -2.93
N LEU A 103 3.47 -2.80 -2.78
CA LEU A 103 3.05 -2.26 -1.47
C LEU A 103 1.60 -2.60 -1.10
N LEU A 104 0.76 -2.90 -2.09
CA LEU A 104 -0.58 -3.46 -1.92
C LEU A 104 -0.80 -4.53 -2.99
N GLY A 105 -1.53 -5.58 -2.65
CA GLY A 105 -1.88 -6.68 -3.56
C GLY A 105 -3.27 -6.51 -4.18
N CYS A 106 -3.71 -7.52 -4.92
CA CYS A 106 -5.07 -7.60 -5.47
C CYS A 106 -6.02 -8.30 -4.48
N PRO A 107 -7.29 -7.86 -4.31
CA PRO A 107 -8.28 -8.53 -3.46
C PRO A 107 -8.56 -10.00 -3.79
N CYS A 108 -8.27 -10.46 -5.02
CA CYS A 108 -8.34 -11.89 -5.35
C CYS A 108 -7.29 -12.74 -4.60
N GLY A 109 -6.35 -12.10 -3.89
CA GLY A 109 -5.27 -12.72 -3.14
C GLY A 109 -4.15 -13.27 -4.03
N ILE A 110 -3.95 -12.65 -5.19
CA ILE A 110 -2.81 -12.87 -6.09
C ILE A 110 -2.13 -11.51 -6.29
N ASP A 111 -1.01 -11.26 -5.62
CA ASP A 111 -0.36 -9.94 -5.58
C ASP A 111 -0.05 -9.39 -6.99
N ALA A 112 0.44 -10.26 -7.89
CA ALA A 112 0.77 -9.89 -9.27
C ALA A 112 -0.45 -9.55 -10.17
N CYS A 113 -1.67 -9.82 -9.72
CA CYS A 113 -2.88 -9.60 -10.54
C CYS A 113 -3.28 -8.12 -10.63
N TRP A 114 -3.06 -7.34 -9.57
CA TRP A 114 -3.32 -5.90 -9.51
C TRP A 114 -2.49 -5.25 -8.39
N PRO A 115 -1.14 -5.24 -8.49
CA PRO A 115 -0.29 -4.68 -7.45
C PRO A 115 -0.25 -3.15 -7.51
N LEU A 116 -0.16 -2.50 -6.35
CA LEU A 116 0.43 -1.16 -6.29
C LEU A 116 1.96 -1.33 -6.20
N LEU A 117 2.71 -0.73 -7.12
CA LEU A 117 4.18 -0.75 -7.10
C LEU A 117 4.75 0.59 -6.63
N ALA A 118 5.84 0.55 -5.87
CA ALA A 118 6.64 1.73 -5.55
C ALA A 118 8.15 1.42 -5.44
N THR A 119 8.98 2.45 -5.68
CA THR A 119 10.41 2.40 -5.39
C THR A 119 10.64 2.68 -3.91
N ILE A 120 11.17 1.71 -3.17
CA ILE A 120 11.66 1.89 -1.80
C ILE A 120 13.17 2.16 -1.83
N ARG A 121 13.63 3.21 -1.16
CA ARG A 121 15.05 3.51 -0.94
C ARG A 121 15.33 3.70 0.55
N ALA A 122 15.98 2.72 1.17
CA ALA A 122 16.42 2.80 2.55
C ALA A 122 17.86 3.34 2.66
N SER A 123 18.07 4.34 3.52
CA SER A 123 19.39 4.85 3.91
C SER A 123 19.66 4.63 5.40
N ALA A 124 20.74 5.19 5.92
CA ALA A 124 21.05 5.18 7.36
C ALA A 124 20.18 6.17 8.17
N THR A 125 19.56 7.17 7.53
CA THR A 125 18.84 8.28 8.20
C THR A 125 17.35 8.33 7.87
N GLU A 126 16.95 7.82 6.70
CA GLU A 126 15.57 7.84 6.21
C GLU A 126 15.23 6.61 5.35
N VAL A 127 13.95 6.34 5.18
CA VAL A 127 13.41 5.47 4.11
C VAL A 127 12.49 6.33 3.25
N VAL A 128 12.65 6.24 1.93
CA VAL A 128 11.85 7.00 0.95
C VAL A 128 11.04 6.04 0.10
N TRP A 129 9.73 6.31 -0.04
CA TRP A 129 8.84 5.63 -0.98
C TRP A 129 8.41 6.63 -2.07
N SER A 130 8.63 6.30 -3.34
CA SER A 130 8.33 7.16 -4.50
C SER A 130 8.08 6.33 -5.77
N GLY A 131 7.66 6.93 -6.89
CA GLY A 131 7.46 6.15 -8.12
C GLY A 131 6.26 5.20 -8.01
N PHE A 132 5.16 5.67 -7.42
CA PHE A 132 3.95 4.87 -7.25
C PHE A 132 3.26 4.64 -8.61
N HIS A 133 2.99 3.40 -8.99
CA HIS A 133 2.36 3.08 -10.28
C HIS A 133 1.56 1.77 -10.26
N GLN A 134 0.60 1.67 -11.17
CA GLN A 134 -0.14 0.43 -11.48
C GLN A 134 0.44 -0.16 -12.78
N PRO A 135 1.21 -1.26 -12.74
CA PRO A 135 1.85 -1.82 -13.93
C PRO A 135 0.88 -2.32 -15.01
N HIS A 136 -0.37 -2.64 -14.65
CA HIS A 136 -1.43 -3.01 -15.61
C HIS A 136 -2.14 -1.80 -16.21
N ARG A 137 -1.78 -0.58 -15.80
CA ARG A 137 -2.25 0.72 -16.33
C ARG A 137 -1.07 1.67 -16.60
N PRO A 138 -0.10 1.31 -17.47
CA PRO A 138 1.04 2.17 -17.79
C PRO A 138 0.65 3.56 -18.34
N GLU A 139 -0.55 3.70 -18.91
CA GLU A 139 -1.15 4.96 -19.35
C GLU A 139 -1.41 5.97 -18.22
N TRP A 140 -1.50 5.53 -16.96
CA TRP A 140 -1.65 6.40 -15.79
C TRP A 140 -0.32 7.05 -15.36
N GLY A 141 0.82 6.45 -15.70
CA GLY A 141 2.16 6.92 -15.31
C GLY A 141 2.46 6.78 -13.82
N GLU A 142 3.18 7.75 -13.25
CA GLU A 142 3.39 7.86 -11.80
C GLU A 142 2.17 8.54 -11.15
N LEU A 143 1.55 7.84 -10.19
CA LEU A 143 0.42 8.31 -9.42
C LEU A 143 0.82 9.48 -8.50
N PRO A 144 -0.10 10.41 -8.19
CA PRO A 144 0.16 11.56 -7.30
C PRO A 144 0.26 11.15 -5.81
N LEU A 145 1.22 10.28 -5.49
CA LEU A 145 1.48 9.73 -4.16
C LEU A 145 2.94 9.98 -3.75
N GLY A 146 3.11 10.63 -2.60
CA GLY A 146 4.44 10.93 -2.06
C GLY A 146 5.21 11.99 -2.88
N PRO A 147 6.56 11.94 -2.92
CA PRO A 147 7.41 10.95 -2.25
C PRO A 147 7.28 11.04 -0.72
N TYR A 148 7.03 9.90 -0.08
CA TYR A 148 6.94 9.81 1.37
C TYR A 148 8.33 9.57 1.96
N VAL A 149 8.71 10.38 2.96
CA VAL A 149 10.04 10.35 3.59
C VAL A 149 9.88 10.07 5.08
N PHE A 150 10.36 8.90 5.52
CA PHE A 150 10.19 8.41 6.89
C PHE A 150 11.54 8.44 7.65
N PRO A 151 11.62 9.02 8.86
CA PRO A 151 12.81 8.96 9.69
C PRO A 151 13.17 7.50 10.04
N ARG A 152 14.43 7.11 9.77
CA ARG A 152 14.85 5.70 9.82
C ARG A 152 14.60 5.00 11.17
N PRO A 153 14.83 5.61 12.36
CA PRO A 153 14.56 4.95 13.63
C PRO A 153 13.07 4.61 13.82
N ALA A 154 12.17 5.57 13.62
CA ALA A 154 10.73 5.38 13.75
C ALA A 154 10.18 4.36 12.72
N TYR A 155 10.79 4.31 11.53
CA TYR A 155 10.47 3.31 10.51
C TYR A 155 10.87 1.90 10.94
N ASP A 156 12.09 1.70 11.46
CA ASP A 156 12.53 0.40 11.96
C ASP A 156 11.78 -0.04 13.23
N GLU A 157 11.39 0.90 14.10
CA GLU A 157 10.59 0.62 15.32
C GLU A 157 9.17 0.12 14.97
N THR A 158 8.45 0.84 14.11
CA THR A 158 7.07 0.47 13.69
C THR A 158 7.04 -0.80 12.84
N LEU A 159 8.12 -1.09 12.11
CA LEU A 159 8.28 -2.32 11.32
C LEU A 159 8.70 -3.53 12.19
N ALA A 160 9.40 -3.30 13.30
CA ALA A 160 9.74 -4.35 14.27
C ALA A 160 8.56 -4.73 15.18
N VAL A 161 7.64 -3.80 15.44
CA VAL A 161 6.40 -4.04 16.22
C VAL A 161 5.18 -3.48 15.47
N PRO A 162 4.67 -4.20 14.44
CA PRO A 162 3.44 -3.80 13.74
C PRO A 162 2.23 -3.75 14.67
N LEU A 163 1.33 -2.81 14.43
CA LEU A 163 0.09 -2.66 15.18
C LEU A 163 -0.88 -3.80 14.83
N ALA A 164 -1.11 -4.69 15.79
CA ALA A 164 -2.13 -5.73 15.69
C ALA A 164 -3.54 -5.12 15.83
N LEU A 165 -4.39 -5.38 14.84
CA LEU A 165 -5.81 -5.04 14.79
C LEU A 165 -6.65 -6.33 14.77
N ALA A 166 -7.91 -6.24 15.24
CA ALA A 166 -8.82 -7.39 15.28
C ALA A 166 -9.47 -7.70 13.92
N GLU A 167 -9.53 -6.71 13.03
CA GLU A 167 -10.26 -6.69 11.76
C GLU A 167 -9.53 -5.78 10.75
N ASP A 168 -9.97 -5.79 9.49
CA ASP A 168 -9.45 -4.87 8.47
C ASP A 168 -9.84 -3.41 8.83
N PRO A 169 -8.88 -2.45 8.87
CA PRO A 169 -9.17 -1.06 9.20
C PRO A 169 -10.12 -0.33 8.23
N LEU A 170 -10.43 -0.90 7.05
CA LEU A 170 -11.44 -0.36 6.12
C LEU A 170 -12.82 -1.01 6.23
N ALA A 171 -12.99 -2.15 6.90
CA ALA A 171 -14.30 -2.79 7.05
C ALA A 171 -15.40 -1.81 7.55
N PRO A 172 -15.15 -0.95 8.58
CA PRO A 172 -16.12 0.06 9.01
C PRO A 172 -16.45 1.14 7.97
N MET A 173 -15.58 1.40 7.00
CA MET A 173 -15.82 2.33 5.89
C MET A 173 -16.61 1.67 4.75
N LEU A 174 -16.44 0.36 4.58
CA LEU A 174 -17.13 -0.47 3.59
C LEU A 174 -18.50 -0.99 4.07
N GLY A 175 -18.92 -0.63 5.30
CA GLY A 175 -20.18 -1.07 5.91
C GLY A 175 -20.17 -2.51 6.45
N GLU A 176 -19.00 -3.13 6.50
CA GLU A 176 -18.75 -4.50 6.94
C GLU A 176 -18.69 -4.56 8.49
N ARG A 177 -19.10 -5.69 9.09
CA ARG A 177 -19.20 -5.94 10.55
C ARG A 177 -19.17 -7.43 10.89
#